data_AF-A0A7G3GBX4-F1
#
_entry.id   AF-A0A7G3GBX4-F1
#
_cell.length_a   1.000
_cell.length_b   1.000
_cell.length_c   1.000
_cell.angle_alpha   90.00
_cell.angle_beta   90.00
_cell.angle_gamma   90.00
#
_symmetry.space_group_name_H-M   'P 1'
#
loop_
_entity.id
_entity.type
_entity.pdbx_description
1 polymer ?
#
loop_
_entity_poly.entity_id
_entity_poly.type
_entity_poly.pdbx_seq_one_letter_code
_entity_poly.pdbx_strand_id
1 'polypeptide(L)' 'MAHWTVETKAVSIRAACASVSMSTTRYRSICKLDTENAKIVESLIQLTETNRSWGFGLCFLHLRNKKH' A
#
# COMPACT_ATOMS: atom_id res chain seq x y z
N MET A 1 7.62 -1.89 -9.23
CA MET A 1 8.43 -2.41 -10.35
C MET A 1 7.57 -2.87 -11.52
N ALA A 2 6.73 -3.92 -11.42
CA ALA A 2 5.90 -4.34 -12.55
C ALA A 2 4.96 -3.24 -13.09
N HIS A 3 4.37 -2.41 -12.21
CA HIS A 3 3.50 -1.29 -12.60
C HIS A 3 4.23 -0.27 -13.47
N TRP A 4 5.38 0.17 -12.99
CA TRP A 4 6.26 1.09 -13.70
C TRP A 4 6.64 0.56 -15.09
N THR A 5 6.90 -0.75 -15.24
CA THR A 5 7.19 -1.37 -16.54
C THR A 5 5.99 -1.30 -17.49
N VAL A 6 4.76 -1.52 -17.00
CA VAL A 6 3.53 -1.38 -17.81
C VAL A 6 3.36 0.07 -18.28
N GLU A 7 3.55 1.04 -17.40
CA GLU A 7 3.36 2.47 -17.68
C GLU A 7 4.44 3.03 -18.61
N THR A 8 5.70 2.65 -18.42
CA THR A 8 6.82 3.23 -19.17
C THR A 8 7.13 2.52 -20.48
N LYS A 9 6.87 1.22 -20.58
CA LYS A 9 7.21 0.41 -21.77
C LYS A 9 5.99 -0.03 -22.57
N ALA A 10 4.78 0.39 -22.18
CA ALA A 10 3.51 0.01 -22.82
C ALA A 10 3.37 -1.51 -23.04
N VAL A 11 3.93 -2.31 -22.13
CA VAL A 11 3.89 -3.78 -22.20
C VAL A 11 2.66 -4.31 -21.47
N SER A 12 2.15 -5.47 -21.91
CA SER A 12 1.04 -6.13 -21.21
C SER A 12 1.42 -6.48 -19.75
N ILE A 13 0.43 -6.45 -18.86
CA ILE A 13 0.61 -6.82 -17.43
C ILE A 13 1.28 -8.19 -17.29
N ARG A 14 0.97 -9.15 -18.17
CA ARG A 14 1.54 -10.50 -18.13
C ARG A 14 3.04 -10.48 -18.46
N ALA A 15 3.45 -9.71 -19.45
CA ALA A 15 4.86 -9.54 -19.81
C ALA A 15 5.65 -8.79 -18.72
N ALA A 16 5.07 -7.72 -18.17
CA ALA A 16 5.67 -7.00 -17.04
C ALA A 16 5.85 -7.90 -15.82
N CYS A 17 4.83 -8.67 -15.45
CA CYS A 17 4.88 -9.63 -14.33
C CYS A 17 5.95 -10.71 -14.55
N ALA A 18 6.06 -11.25 -15.77
CA ALA A 18 7.08 -12.24 -16.11
C ALA A 18 8.50 -11.68 -15.98
N SER A 19 8.73 -10.41 -16.34
CA SER A 19 10.05 -9.77 -16.26
C SER A 19 10.61 -9.61 -14.84
N VAL A 20 9.73 -9.62 -13.83
CA VAL A 20 10.10 -9.45 -12.41
C VAL A 20 9.69 -10.66 -11.55
N SER A 21 9.43 -11.81 -12.17
CA SER A 21 9.02 -13.04 -11.48
C SER A 21 7.82 -12.86 -10.53
N MET A 22 6.88 -11.98 -10.90
CA MET A 22 5.66 -11.72 -10.15
C MET A 22 4.45 -12.45 -10.77
N SER A 23 3.49 -12.86 -9.94
CA SER A 23 2.20 -13.34 -10.43
C SER A 23 1.27 -12.17 -10.75
N THR A 24 0.45 -12.31 -11.79
CA THR A 24 -0.55 -11.31 -12.20
C THR A 24 -1.61 -11.05 -11.13
N THR A 25 -1.93 -12.05 -10.30
CA THR A 25 -2.76 -11.92 -9.10
C THR A 25 -2.15 -10.98 -8.08
N ARG A 26 -0.84 -11.11 -7.80
CA ARG A 26 -0.12 -10.19 -6.91
C ARG A 26 -0.10 -8.77 -7.48
N TYR A 27 0.12 -8.60 -8.78
CA TYR A 27 0.04 -7.29 -9.46
C TYR A 27 -1.31 -6.60 -9.22
N ARG A 28 -2.42 -7.34 -9.46
CA ARG A 28 -3.78 -6.82 -9.29
C ARG A 28 -4.11 -6.49 -7.83
N SER A 29 -3.69 -7.33 -6.89
CA SER A 29 -3.94 -7.09 -5.46
C SER A 29 -3.14 -5.91 -4.91
N ILE A 30 -1.89 -5.71 -5.35
CA ILE A 30 -1.09 -4.55 -4.94
C ILE A 30 -1.77 -3.24 -5.38
N CYS A 31 -2.30 -3.18 -6.61
CA CYS A 31 -2.99 -1.98 -7.10
C CYS A 31 -4.25 -1.64 -6.28
N LYS A 32 -4.98 -2.66 -5.82
CA LYS A 32 -6.17 -2.45 -4.96
C LYS A 32 -5.82 -2.06 -3.53
N LEU A 33 -4.66 -2.49 -3.04
CA LEU A 33 -4.20 -2.20 -1.68
C LEU A 33 -3.62 -0.78 -1.56
N ASP A 34 -3.24 -0.14 -2.66
CA ASP A 34 -2.66 1.20 -2.62
C ASP A 34 -3.63 2.26 -2.07
N THR A 35 -4.90 2.20 -2.48
CA THR A 35 -5.93 3.15 -2.01
C THR A 35 -6.30 2.95 -0.54
N GLU A 36 -6.35 1.71 -0.08
CA GLU A 36 -6.64 1.40 1.32
C GLU A 36 -5.43 1.71 2.21
N ASN A 37 -4.22 1.42 1.72
CA ASN A 37 -2.98 1.80 2.39
C ASN A 37 -2.85 3.33 2.47
N ALA A 38 -3.26 4.08 1.45
CA ALA A 38 -3.27 5.54 1.50
C ALA A 38 -4.16 6.07 2.63
N LYS A 39 -5.37 5.51 2.81
CA LYS A 39 -6.25 5.86 3.94
C LYS A 39 -5.65 5.50 5.30
N ILE A 40 -4.97 4.35 5.39
CA ILE A 40 -4.26 3.94 6.62
C ILE A 40 -3.11 4.91 6.92
N VAL A 41 -2.35 5.32 5.90
CA VAL A 41 -1.26 6.29 6.03
C VAL A 41 -1.79 7.65 6.48
N GLU A 42 -2.85 8.15 5.85
CA GLU A 42 -3.49 9.42 6.23
C GLU A 42 -4.00 9.37 7.67
N SER A 43 -4.68 8.28 8.05
CA SER A 43 -5.14 8.07 9.43
C SER A 43 -3.98 7.99 10.43
N LEU A 44 -2.87 7.34 10.06
CA LEU A 44 -1.66 7.26 10.89
C LEU A 44 -1.05 8.64 11.08
N ILE A 45 -0.91 9.42 10.01
CA ILE A 45 -0.36 10.79 10.06
C ILE A 45 -1.21 11.62 11.02
N GLN A 46 -2.52 11.67 10.82
CA GLN A 46 -3.43 12.44 11.68
C GLN A 46 -3.36 11.98 13.14
N LEU A 47 -3.27 10.68 13.41
CA LEU A 47 -3.11 10.13 14.76
C LEU A 47 -1.79 10.54 15.40
N THR A 48 -0.69 10.51 14.65
CA THR A 48 0.62 10.92 15.16
C THR A 48 0.72 12.42 15.42
N GLU A 49 0.02 13.25 14.64
CA GLU A 49 -0.07 14.69 14.85
C GLU A 49 -0.94 15.04 16.07
N THR A 50 -2.11 14.38 16.19
CA THR A 50 -3.05 14.59 17.31
C THR A 50 -2.50 14.04 18.62
N ASN A 51 -1.81 12.90 18.60
CA ASN A 51 -1.29 12.19 19.78
C ASN A 51 0.24 12.13 19.77
N ARG A 52 0.87 13.31 19.77
CA ARG A 52 2.32 13.47 19.62
C ARG A 52 3.17 12.76 20.70
N SER A 53 2.59 12.41 21.85
CA SER A 53 3.25 11.68 22.94
C SER A 53 3.18 10.15 22.82
N TRP A 54 2.34 9.60 21.94
CA TRP A 54 2.12 8.15 21.84
C TRP A 54 3.24 7.43 21.08
N GLY A 55 3.94 8.13 20.19
CA GLY A 55 4.89 7.51 19.26
C GLY A 55 4.20 6.59 18.25
N PHE A 56 4.97 6.13 17.25
CA PHE A 56 4.41 5.38 16.11
C PHE A 56 3.75 4.05 16.53
N GLY A 57 4.39 3.29 17.43
CA GLY A 57 3.91 1.95 17.82
C GLY A 57 2.52 1.97 18.45
N LEU A 58 2.23 2.95 19.30
CA LEU A 58 0.91 3.10 19.91
C LEU A 58 -0.13 3.61 18.91
N CYS A 59 0.23 4.50 17.98
CA CYS A 59 -0.67 4.94 16.92
C CYS A 59 -1.09 3.77 16.00
N PHE A 60 -0.13 2.91 15.64
CA PHE A 60 -0.40 1.71 14.84
C PHE A 60 -1.27 0.69 15.61
N LEU A 61 -0.96 0.42 16.88
CA LEU A 61 -1.78 -0.44 17.74
C LEU A 61 -3.22 0.08 17.87
N HIS A 62 -3.38 1.40 17.98
CA HIS A 62 -4.70 2.02 18.06
C HIS A 62 -5.52 1.79 16.79
N LEU A 63 -4.94 2.04 15.61
CA LEU A 63 -5.61 1.77 14.33
C LEU A 63 -5.98 0.30 14.15
N ARG A 64 -5.11 -0.61 14.54
CA ARG A 64 -5.37 -2.06 14.45
C ARG A 64 -6.48 -2.53 15.40
N ASN A 65 -6.58 -1.91 16.57
CA ASN A 65 -7.53 -2.30 17.60
C ASN A 65 -8.88 -1.57 17.49
N LYS A 66 -9.01 -0.56 16.63
CA LYS A 66 -10.28 0.01 16.22
C LYS A 66 -11.05 -1.07 15.44
N LYS A 67 -11.91 -1.81 16.14
CA LYS A 67 -12.87 -2.69 15.49
C LYS A 67 -13.89 -1.83 14.76
N HIS A 68 -14.01 -2.07 13.47
CA HIS A 68 -15.08 -1.54 12.63
C HIS A 68 -16.42 -2.19 12.99
#